data_AF-A0A1F9DUS4-F1
#
_entry.id   AF-A0A1F9DUS4-F1
#
_cell.length_a   1.000
_cell.length_b   1.000
_cell.length_c   1.000
_cell.angle_alpha   90.00
_cell.angle_beta   90.00
_cell.angle_gamma   90.00
#
_symmetry.space_group_name_H-M   'P 1'
#
loop_
_entity.id
_entity.type
_entity.pdbx_description
1 polymer ?
#
loop_
_entity_poly.entity_id
_entity_poly.type
_entity_poly.pdbx_seq_one_letter_code
_entity_poly.pdbx_strand_id
1 'polypeptide(L)'
;MGKIITFDDWIDHFQEWRKDIGYDPSLLGDYKFETKLDELHHSEIEFGDFKGQHKWERVEQIPNQSIRDGLLNLIVYQGDTEFASVEQQKNLLDTAPTDYDRQALIRVNREEMRHGWQMCYLLMTYFGDSGKLEAQKLLERRAFKGNRLLGSFNAPVNNWLDFFTYTQFIDRDGKFQLTMLSHSSFAPLAQSVTAMLKEEFFHMFTGNTGLTRIIRAGKVPTPIIQKYFNKWLSTAYDLFGTDHSSSAHWAYVWGLKGRYDEHEAKDQADKSRLNDLARNLYLDECQKLVEALNQYIPADRPRLFVPDLKFNRSIGEVAGKTYSVKGEPLSAEEYQKHLAQVLPTPEDERLLDAIFKEKDWVLQMN
;
A
#
# COMPACT_ATOMS: atom_id res chain seq x y z
N MET A 1 -20.31 14.88 -14.20
CA MET A 1 -20.62 13.47 -13.94
C MET A 1 -22.06 13.29 -13.47
N GLY A 2 -22.74 12.25 -13.96
CA GLY A 2 -24.09 11.88 -13.57
C GLY A 2 -24.14 11.23 -12.18
N LYS A 3 -25.32 10.76 -11.77
CA LYS A 3 -25.49 9.99 -10.53
C LYS A 3 -25.23 8.52 -10.83
N ILE A 4 -24.42 7.83 -10.02
CA ILE A 4 -24.20 6.39 -10.12
C ILE A 4 -25.43 5.64 -9.57
N ILE A 5 -26.14 4.89 -10.42
CA ILE A 5 -27.30 4.07 -10.02
C ILE A 5 -26.98 2.58 -10.19
N THR A 6 -26.33 2.23 -11.29
CA THR A 6 -25.95 0.88 -11.71
C THR A 6 -24.43 0.75 -11.81
N PHE A 7 -23.93 -0.48 -11.88
CA PHE A 7 -22.49 -0.71 -12.06
C PHE A 7 -21.99 -0.20 -13.41
N ASP A 8 -22.83 -0.22 -14.46
CA ASP A 8 -22.50 0.36 -15.76
C ASP A 8 -22.28 1.89 -15.65
N ASP A 9 -23.12 2.59 -14.87
CA ASP A 9 -22.89 4.02 -14.61
C ASP A 9 -21.54 4.25 -13.90
N TRP A 10 -21.16 3.36 -12.97
CA TRP A 10 -19.85 3.44 -12.32
C TRP A 10 -18.69 3.14 -13.28
N ILE A 11 -18.88 2.22 -14.22
CA ILE A 11 -17.89 1.94 -15.28
C ILE A 11 -17.64 3.21 -16.10
N ASP A 12 -18.68 3.95 -16.48
CA ASP A 12 -18.54 5.22 -17.20
C ASP A 12 -17.72 6.24 -16.38
N HIS A 13 -17.99 6.36 -15.08
CA HIS A 13 -17.20 7.20 -14.18
C HIS A 13 -15.74 6.74 -14.06
N PHE A 14 -15.49 5.42 -14.06
CA PHE A 14 -14.15 4.86 -14.04
C PHE A 14 -13.38 5.13 -15.34
N GLN A 15 -14.04 5.13 -16.50
CA GLN A 15 -13.44 5.59 -17.76
C GLN A 15 -13.08 7.08 -17.71
N GLU A 16 -13.99 7.91 -17.20
CA GLU A 16 -13.78 9.34 -17.07
C GLU A 16 -12.65 9.65 -16.06
N TRP A 17 -12.58 8.94 -14.93
CA TRP A 17 -11.45 9.04 -13.99
C TRP A 17 -10.11 8.74 -14.67
N ARG A 18 -10.00 7.66 -15.46
CA ARG A 18 -8.78 7.32 -16.21
C ARG A 18 -8.38 8.44 -17.18
N LYS A 19 -9.35 9.02 -17.86
CA LYS A 19 -9.14 10.17 -18.75
C LYS A 19 -8.67 11.41 -17.96
N ASP A 20 -9.29 11.70 -16.83
CA ASP A 20 -8.98 12.86 -15.99
C ASP A 20 -7.56 12.81 -15.42
N ILE A 21 -7.11 11.61 -15.03
CA ILE A 21 -5.73 11.41 -14.60
C ILE A 21 -4.78 11.35 -15.79
N GLY A 22 -5.25 11.34 -17.04
CA GLY A 22 -4.42 11.28 -18.24
C GLY A 22 -3.73 9.93 -18.42
N TYR A 23 -4.37 8.83 -18.01
CA TYR A 23 -3.86 7.48 -18.26
C TYR A 23 -4.26 7.05 -19.67
N ASP A 24 -3.28 6.65 -20.51
CA ASP A 24 -3.54 6.21 -21.88
C ASP A 24 -4.21 4.81 -21.89
N PRO A 25 -5.47 4.70 -22.34
CA PRO A 25 -6.18 3.41 -22.36
C PRO A 25 -5.57 2.40 -23.34
N SER A 26 -4.81 2.85 -24.35
CA SER A 26 -4.19 1.94 -25.33
C SER A 26 -3.14 1.02 -24.70
N LEU A 27 -2.55 1.44 -23.57
CA LEU A 27 -1.58 0.66 -22.80
C LEU A 27 -2.16 -0.63 -22.21
N LEU A 28 -3.48 -0.70 -22.07
CA LEU A 28 -4.17 -1.86 -21.52
C LEU A 28 -4.48 -2.92 -22.58
N GLY A 29 -4.35 -2.60 -23.87
CA GLY A 29 -4.69 -3.50 -24.97
C GLY A 29 -6.12 -4.03 -24.84
N ASP A 30 -6.28 -5.36 -24.98
CA ASP A 30 -7.57 -6.05 -24.88
C ASP A 30 -7.95 -6.44 -23.44
N TYR A 31 -7.27 -5.88 -22.43
CA TYR A 31 -7.53 -6.23 -21.04
C TYR A 31 -8.95 -5.86 -20.62
N LYS A 32 -9.65 -6.82 -19.99
CA LYS A 32 -10.99 -6.63 -19.45
C LYS A 32 -10.91 -6.61 -17.93
N PHE A 33 -11.36 -5.50 -17.34
CA PHE A 33 -11.53 -5.42 -15.90
C PHE A 33 -12.65 -6.35 -15.47
N GLU A 34 -12.37 -7.15 -14.45
CA GLU A 34 -13.29 -8.14 -13.92
C GLU A 34 -13.14 -8.25 -12.40
N THR A 35 -14.24 -8.62 -11.75
CA THR A 35 -14.25 -9.00 -10.34
C THR A 35 -13.78 -10.46 -10.22
N LYS A 36 -12.77 -10.69 -9.38
CA LYS A 36 -12.26 -12.02 -9.05
C LYS A 36 -12.52 -12.32 -7.57
N LEU A 37 -13.34 -13.34 -7.31
CA LEU A 37 -13.57 -13.85 -5.95
C LEU A 37 -12.95 -15.24 -5.87
N ASP A 38 -12.00 -15.42 -4.96
CA ASP A 38 -11.29 -16.69 -4.77
C ASP A 38 -11.99 -17.62 -3.78
N GLU A 39 -11.40 -18.78 -3.53
CA GLU A 39 -11.82 -19.67 -2.45
C GLU A 39 -11.53 -19.05 -1.08
N LEU A 40 -12.42 -19.30 -0.12
CA LEU A 40 -12.21 -18.95 1.27
C LEU A 40 -11.16 -19.89 1.89
N HIS A 41 -10.29 -19.35 2.76
CA HIS A 41 -9.43 -20.19 3.59
C HIS A 41 -10.26 -21.11 4.51
N HIS A 42 -11.33 -20.56 5.10
CA HIS A 42 -12.28 -21.28 5.93
C HIS A 42 -13.70 -20.75 5.70
N SER A 43 -14.70 -21.63 5.77
CA SER A 43 -16.12 -21.24 5.68
C SER A 43 -16.67 -20.65 6.99
N GLU A 44 -15.97 -20.85 8.10
CA GLU A 44 -16.33 -20.35 9.43
C GLU A 44 -15.53 -19.08 9.78
N ILE A 45 -16.07 -18.26 10.67
CA ILE A 45 -15.41 -17.10 11.26
C ILE A 45 -14.32 -17.60 12.21
N GLU A 46 -13.09 -17.13 12.02
CA GLU A 46 -11.89 -17.71 12.62
C GLU A 46 -11.54 -17.12 14.00
N PHE A 47 -11.96 -15.88 14.26
CA PHE A 47 -11.61 -15.10 15.44
C PHE A 47 -12.75 -14.14 15.85
N GLY A 48 -12.56 -13.46 16.98
CA GLY A 48 -13.56 -12.52 17.52
C GLY A 48 -14.75 -13.23 18.19
N ASP A 49 -15.77 -12.45 18.53
CA ASP A 49 -16.93 -12.90 19.31
C ASP A 49 -17.88 -13.81 18.51
N PHE A 50 -17.75 -13.79 17.18
CA PHE A 50 -18.53 -14.62 16.25
C PHE A 50 -17.79 -15.88 15.80
N LYS A 51 -16.62 -16.20 16.39
CA LYS A 51 -15.81 -17.37 16.06
C LYS A 51 -16.64 -18.66 16.05
N GLY A 52 -16.44 -19.49 15.02
CA GLY A 52 -17.12 -20.78 14.83
C GLY A 52 -18.50 -20.68 14.17
N GLN A 53 -19.01 -19.47 13.91
CA GLN A 53 -20.19 -19.28 13.07
C GLN A 53 -19.80 -19.29 11.59
N HIS A 54 -20.75 -19.52 10.68
CA HIS A 54 -20.50 -19.35 9.25
C HIS A 54 -20.19 -17.89 8.91
N LYS A 55 -19.26 -17.66 7.97
CA LYS A 55 -19.00 -16.33 7.44
C LYS A 55 -20.26 -15.76 6.78
N TRP A 56 -20.44 -14.45 6.89
CA TRP A 56 -21.56 -13.72 6.31
C TRP A 56 -21.36 -13.53 4.80
N GLU A 57 -22.35 -13.93 4.02
CA GLU A 57 -22.41 -13.76 2.57
C GLU A 57 -23.12 -12.46 2.17
N ARG A 58 -23.93 -11.89 3.07
CA ARG A 58 -24.68 -10.63 2.83
C ARG A 58 -24.70 -9.73 4.05
N VAL A 59 -24.83 -8.42 3.84
CA VAL A 59 -24.81 -7.43 4.92
C VAL A 59 -26.00 -7.55 5.88
N GLU A 60 -27.11 -8.15 5.45
CA GLU A 60 -28.28 -8.39 6.29
C GLU A 60 -28.03 -9.43 7.38
N GLN A 61 -27.06 -10.33 7.17
CA GLN A 61 -26.65 -11.33 8.15
C GLN A 61 -25.78 -10.72 9.27
N ILE A 62 -25.27 -9.50 9.07
CA ILE A 62 -24.42 -8.82 10.04
C ILE A 62 -25.30 -8.24 11.18
N PRO A 63 -25.09 -8.65 12.44
CA PRO A 63 -26.08 -8.47 13.50
C PRO A 63 -26.25 -7.02 13.98
N ASN A 64 -25.29 -6.13 13.73
CA ASN A 64 -25.33 -4.75 14.22
C ASN A 64 -24.89 -3.76 13.13
N GLN A 65 -25.53 -2.59 13.08
CA GLN A 65 -25.20 -1.51 12.15
C GLN A 65 -23.74 -1.05 12.29
N SER A 66 -23.19 -0.95 13.50
CA SER A 66 -21.80 -0.53 13.70
C SER A 66 -20.78 -1.48 13.07
N ILE A 67 -21.11 -2.78 12.98
CA ILE A 67 -20.26 -3.77 12.29
C ILE A 67 -20.32 -3.54 10.78
N ARG A 68 -21.52 -3.25 10.23
CA ARG A 68 -21.69 -2.94 8.81
C ARG A 68 -20.95 -1.65 8.43
N ASP A 69 -21.02 -0.63 9.28
CA ASP A 69 -20.31 0.63 9.06
C ASP A 69 -18.79 0.44 9.14
N GLY A 70 -18.31 -0.37 10.09
CA GLY A 70 -16.90 -0.74 10.19
C GLY A 70 -16.40 -1.51 8.96
N LEU A 71 -17.18 -2.47 8.47
CA LEU A 71 -16.88 -3.23 7.25
C LEU A 71 -16.87 -2.32 6.01
N LEU A 72 -17.87 -1.44 5.87
CA LEU A 72 -17.91 -0.44 4.80
C LEU A 72 -16.66 0.42 4.82
N ASN A 73 -16.27 0.93 6.00
CA ASN A 73 -15.08 1.76 6.15
C ASN A 73 -13.80 1.03 5.73
N LEU A 74 -13.62 -0.24 6.12
CA LEU A 74 -12.46 -1.04 5.71
C LEU A 74 -12.37 -1.18 4.18
N ILE A 75 -13.49 -1.47 3.50
CA ILE A 75 -13.55 -1.60 2.04
C ILE A 75 -13.23 -0.26 1.36
N VAL A 76 -13.75 0.85 1.90
CA VAL A 76 -13.49 2.19 1.35
C VAL A 76 -12.02 2.59 1.46
N TYR A 77 -11.39 2.35 2.62
CA TYR A 77 -9.99 2.69 2.81
C TYR A 77 -9.08 1.83 1.94
N GLN A 78 -9.34 0.53 1.82
CA GLN A 78 -8.61 -0.34 0.89
C GLN A 78 -8.83 0.10 -0.56
N GLY A 79 -10.07 0.36 -0.99
CA GLY A 79 -10.32 0.80 -2.37
C GLY A 79 -9.68 2.14 -2.72
N ASP A 80 -9.43 3.02 -1.73
CA ASP A 80 -8.88 4.35 -1.98
C ASP A 80 -7.40 4.31 -2.33
N THR A 81 -6.66 3.34 -1.77
CA THR A 81 -5.24 3.16 -2.05
C THR A 81 -4.98 2.76 -3.49
N GLU A 82 -5.86 1.94 -4.06
CA GLU A 82 -5.63 1.34 -5.38
C GLU A 82 -5.74 2.38 -6.50
N PHE A 83 -6.64 3.34 -6.37
CA PHE A 83 -6.70 4.46 -7.33
C PHE A 83 -5.59 5.48 -7.08
N ALA A 84 -5.17 5.65 -5.83
CA ALA A 84 -4.11 6.59 -5.49
C ALA A 84 -2.75 6.14 -6.02
N SER A 85 -2.41 4.85 -5.92
CA SER A 85 -1.14 4.29 -6.41
C SER A 85 -0.97 4.56 -7.91
N VAL A 86 -2.03 4.37 -8.71
CA VAL A 86 -2.05 4.68 -10.15
C VAL A 86 -1.80 6.17 -10.41
N GLU A 87 -2.47 7.05 -9.66
CA GLU A 87 -2.29 8.51 -9.78
C GLU A 87 -0.88 8.97 -9.47
N GLN A 88 -0.24 8.36 -8.46
CA GLN A 88 1.11 8.66 -8.04
C GLN A 88 2.14 8.24 -9.09
N GLN A 89 1.93 7.10 -9.76
CA GLN A 89 2.97 6.42 -10.52
C GLN A 89 2.88 6.59 -12.05
N LYS A 90 1.68 6.88 -12.60
CA LYS A 90 1.43 6.89 -14.06
C LYS A 90 2.43 7.73 -14.88
N ASN A 91 2.93 8.83 -14.33
CA ASN A 91 3.83 9.74 -15.06
C ASN A 91 5.21 9.12 -15.33
N LEU A 92 5.55 8.03 -14.64
CA LEU A 92 6.81 7.32 -14.84
C LEU A 92 6.84 6.49 -16.13
N LEU A 93 5.68 6.24 -16.76
CA LEU A 93 5.58 5.52 -18.03
C LEU A 93 6.41 6.18 -19.15
N ASP A 94 6.57 7.50 -19.10
CA ASP A 94 7.31 8.30 -20.09
C ASP A 94 8.82 8.29 -19.87
N THR A 95 9.27 7.86 -18.68
CA THR A 95 10.68 7.89 -18.26
C THR A 95 11.22 6.50 -17.92
N ALA A 96 10.51 5.45 -18.37
CA ALA A 96 10.88 4.07 -18.08
C ALA A 96 12.33 3.77 -18.49
N PRO A 97 13.16 3.20 -17.59
CA PRO A 97 14.56 2.95 -17.91
C PRO A 97 14.73 1.84 -18.95
N THR A 98 13.76 0.93 -19.02
CA THR A 98 13.73 -0.20 -19.96
C THR A 98 12.30 -0.48 -20.38
N ASP A 99 12.11 -1.17 -21.51
CA ASP A 99 10.79 -1.65 -21.91
C ASP A 99 10.21 -2.64 -20.90
N TYR A 100 11.05 -3.47 -20.27
CA TYR A 100 10.62 -4.36 -19.20
C TYR A 100 10.00 -3.58 -18.04
N ASP A 101 10.66 -2.52 -17.58
CA ASP A 101 10.19 -1.70 -16.47
C ASP A 101 8.92 -0.96 -16.83
N ARG A 102 8.82 -0.48 -18.08
CA ARG A 102 7.58 0.11 -18.61
C ARG A 102 6.42 -0.89 -18.56
N GLN A 103 6.63 -2.12 -19.02
CA GLN A 103 5.61 -3.17 -18.99
C GLN A 103 5.25 -3.59 -17.55
N ALA A 104 6.23 -3.61 -16.64
CA ALA A 104 6.00 -3.89 -15.24
C ALA A 104 5.10 -2.82 -14.60
N LEU A 105 5.38 -1.53 -14.83
CA LEU A 105 4.54 -0.44 -14.33
C LEU A 105 3.13 -0.46 -14.94
N ILE A 106 2.98 -0.73 -16.25
CA ILE A 106 1.66 -0.90 -16.89
C ILE A 106 0.89 -2.03 -16.20
N ARG A 107 1.56 -3.15 -15.91
CA ARG A 107 0.94 -4.29 -15.22
C ARG A 107 0.51 -3.91 -13.80
N VAL A 108 1.38 -3.27 -13.02
CA VAL A 108 1.05 -2.77 -11.67
C VAL A 108 -0.17 -1.85 -11.75
N ASN A 109 -0.13 -0.78 -12.55
CA ASN A 109 -1.26 0.15 -12.66
C ASN A 109 -2.56 -0.52 -13.10
N ARG A 110 -2.50 -1.51 -13.99
CA ARG A 110 -3.65 -2.31 -14.40
C ARG A 110 -4.21 -3.15 -13.26
N GLU A 111 -3.37 -3.81 -12.49
CA GLU A 111 -3.76 -4.65 -11.35
C GLU A 111 -4.33 -3.78 -10.22
N GLU A 112 -3.71 -2.66 -9.88
CA GLU A 112 -4.23 -1.65 -8.96
C GLU A 112 -5.62 -1.11 -9.39
N MET A 113 -5.80 -0.78 -10.67
CA MET A 113 -7.13 -0.39 -11.18
C MET A 113 -8.16 -1.50 -11.05
N ARG A 114 -7.76 -2.78 -11.21
CA ARG A 114 -8.63 -3.94 -11.03
C ARG A 114 -8.97 -4.16 -9.55
N HIS A 115 -8.04 -3.89 -8.64
CA HIS A 115 -8.26 -3.93 -7.19
C HIS A 115 -9.30 -2.89 -6.78
N GLY A 116 -9.16 -1.65 -7.27
CA GLY A 116 -10.13 -0.58 -7.06
C GLY A 116 -11.51 -0.92 -7.64
N TRP A 117 -11.55 -1.49 -8.85
CA TRP A 117 -12.78 -2.03 -9.45
C TRP A 117 -13.47 -3.05 -8.55
N GLN A 118 -12.70 -3.97 -7.98
CA GLN A 118 -13.22 -5.03 -7.14
C GLN A 118 -13.77 -4.50 -5.80
N MET A 119 -13.11 -3.51 -5.19
CA MET A 119 -13.64 -2.83 -4.01
C MET A 119 -14.94 -2.08 -4.34
N CYS A 120 -15.01 -1.39 -5.47
CA CYS A 120 -16.24 -0.74 -5.93
C CYS A 120 -17.36 -1.75 -6.23
N TYR A 121 -17.04 -2.92 -6.77
CA TYR A 121 -18.00 -4.01 -6.91
C TYR A 121 -18.59 -4.42 -5.55
N LEU A 122 -17.76 -4.62 -4.52
CA LEU A 122 -18.24 -4.95 -3.18
C LEU A 122 -19.14 -3.84 -2.61
N LEU A 123 -18.73 -2.58 -2.73
CA LEU A 123 -19.50 -1.43 -2.29
C LEU A 123 -20.88 -1.40 -2.95
N MET A 124 -20.92 -1.45 -4.29
CA MET A 124 -22.16 -1.30 -5.05
C MET A 124 -23.09 -2.50 -4.95
N THR A 125 -22.54 -3.71 -4.79
CA THR A 125 -23.34 -4.94 -4.72
C THR A 125 -23.96 -5.12 -3.33
N TYR A 126 -23.23 -4.80 -2.27
CA TYR A 126 -23.62 -5.19 -0.92
C TYR A 126 -24.06 -4.03 -0.01
N PHE A 127 -23.76 -2.77 -0.33
CA PHE A 127 -24.00 -1.64 0.60
C PHE A 127 -25.03 -0.61 0.09
N GLY A 128 -25.80 -0.95 -0.95
CA GLY A 128 -26.88 -0.10 -1.46
C GLY A 128 -26.42 1.32 -1.80
N ASP A 129 -27.20 2.32 -1.41
CA ASP A 129 -26.92 3.72 -1.77
C ASP A 129 -25.67 4.29 -1.08
N SER A 130 -25.35 3.85 0.14
CA SER A 130 -24.10 4.22 0.80
C SER A 130 -22.89 3.68 0.03
N GLY A 131 -22.97 2.43 -0.44
CA GLY A 131 -21.94 1.83 -1.29
C GLY A 131 -21.72 2.58 -2.60
N LYS A 132 -22.79 2.94 -3.30
CA LYS A 132 -22.71 3.74 -4.54
C LYS A 132 -22.03 5.09 -4.30
N LEU A 133 -22.39 5.78 -3.22
CA LEU A 133 -21.80 7.07 -2.87
C LEU A 133 -20.30 6.94 -2.58
N GLU A 134 -19.88 5.93 -1.84
CA GLU A 134 -18.46 5.74 -1.55
C GLU A 134 -17.68 5.32 -2.80
N ALA A 135 -18.24 4.45 -3.65
CA ALA A 135 -17.63 4.07 -4.93
C ALA A 135 -17.44 5.29 -5.87
N GLN A 136 -18.36 6.25 -5.85
CA GLN A 136 -18.21 7.53 -6.54
C GLN A 136 -17.05 8.34 -5.96
N LYS A 137 -17.01 8.52 -4.63
CA LYS A 137 -15.97 9.32 -3.96
C LYS A 137 -14.57 8.77 -4.19
N LEU A 138 -14.40 7.45 -4.31
CA LEU A 138 -13.12 6.81 -4.64
C LEU A 138 -12.54 7.31 -5.97
N LEU A 139 -13.41 7.62 -6.94
CA LEU A 139 -13.04 8.16 -8.26
C LEU A 139 -13.02 9.70 -8.30
N GLU A 140 -13.42 10.39 -7.24
CA GLU A 140 -13.40 11.87 -7.15
C GLU A 140 -12.18 12.40 -6.39
N ARG A 141 -11.66 11.63 -5.43
CA ARG A 141 -10.40 11.92 -4.75
C ARG A 141 -9.20 11.82 -5.72
N ARG A 142 -8.14 12.57 -5.44
CA ARG A 142 -6.92 12.69 -6.25
C ARG A 142 -5.71 12.83 -5.33
N ALA A 143 -4.72 11.94 -5.49
CA ALA A 143 -3.46 11.97 -4.76
C ALA A 143 -2.75 13.34 -4.92
N PHE A 144 -2.71 13.86 -6.15
CA PHE A 144 -2.07 15.16 -6.45
C PHE A 144 -2.84 16.39 -5.93
N LYS A 145 -4.05 16.21 -5.39
CA LYS A 145 -4.79 17.26 -4.64
C LYS A 145 -4.66 17.09 -3.12
N GLY A 146 -3.95 16.06 -2.65
CA GLY A 146 -3.74 15.81 -1.23
C GLY A 146 -4.99 15.35 -0.48
N ASN A 147 -5.99 14.80 -1.18
CA ASN A 147 -7.28 14.44 -0.58
C ASN A 147 -7.58 12.92 -0.59
N ARG A 148 -6.59 12.06 -0.87
CA ARG A 148 -6.68 10.62 -0.56
C ARG A 148 -6.70 10.40 0.95
N LEU A 149 -7.36 9.34 1.38
CA LEU A 149 -7.68 9.08 2.79
C LEU A 149 -6.43 8.82 3.65
N LEU A 150 -5.37 8.27 3.05
CA LEU A 150 -4.13 7.91 3.72
C LEU A 150 -2.98 8.79 3.23
N GLY A 151 -2.18 9.31 4.18
CA GLY A 151 -1.12 10.29 3.89
C GLY A 151 -0.07 9.81 2.89
N SER A 152 0.37 8.55 3.00
CA SER A 152 1.37 7.95 2.10
C SER A 152 0.92 7.93 0.64
N PHE A 153 -0.38 7.84 0.40
CA PHE A 153 -1.01 7.83 -0.91
C PHE A 153 -1.24 9.23 -1.49
N ASN A 154 -0.84 10.28 -0.76
CA ASN A 154 -0.72 11.65 -1.26
C ASN A 154 0.74 12.08 -1.48
N ALA A 155 1.71 11.25 -1.05
CA ALA A 155 3.14 11.57 -1.21
C ALA A 155 3.56 11.42 -2.69
N PRO A 156 4.41 12.30 -3.23
CA PRO A 156 4.80 12.19 -4.63
C PRO A 156 5.73 11.00 -4.88
N VAL A 157 5.50 10.30 -6.00
CA VAL A 157 6.42 9.30 -6.59
C VAL A 157 7.03 9.96 -7.82
N ASN A 158 8.23 10.55 -7.67
CA ASN A 158 8.79 11.45 -8.67
C ASN A 158 9.67 10.75 -9.70
N ASN A 159 10.24 9.60 -9.35
CA ASN A 159 11.18 8.90 -10.22
C ASN A 159 11.19 7.39 -9.99
N TRP A 160 11.99 6.66 -10.76
CA TRP A 160 12.02 5.20 -10.73
C TRP A 160 12.65 4.61 -9.46
N LEU A 161 13.60 5.29 -8.81
CA LEU A 161 14.08 4.88 -7.48
C LEU A 161 12.96 4.99 -6.44
N ASP A 162 12.17 6.07 -6.52
CA ASP A 162 10.96 6.29 -5.74
C ASP A 162 9.97 5.13 -5.94
N PHE A 163 9.65 4.78 -7.20
CA PHE A 163 8.72 3.69 -7.53
C PHE A 163 9.17 2.32 -7.06
N PHE A 164 10.44 1.94 -7.26
CA PHE A 164 10.92 0.65 -6.77
C PHE A 164 10.97 0.59 -5.25
N THR A 165 11.22 1.71 -4.59
CA THR A 165 11.16 1.80 -3.12
C THR A 165 9.71 1.75 -2.62
N TYR A 166 8.79 2.41 -3.31
CA TYR A 166 7.35 2.39 -3.04
C TYR A 166 6.81 0.96 -3.13
N THR A 167 7.01 0.29 -4.27
CA THR A 167 6.51 -1.08 -4.49
C THR A 167 7.19 -2.12 -3.59
N GLN A 168 8.40 -1.84 -3.09
CA GLN A 168 9.07 -2.68 -2.10
C GLN A 168 8.42 -2.59 -0.70
N PHE A 169 7.95 -1.41 -0.30
CA PHE A 169 7.60 -1.10 1.10
C PHE A 169 6.14 -0.68 1.31
N ILE A 170 5.56 0.14 0.43
CA ILE A 170 4.15 0.58 0.51
C ILE A 170 3.21 -0.53 0.04
N ASP A 171 3.43 -1.14 -1.13
CA ASP A 171 2.62 -2.29 -1.57
C ASP A 171 2.77 -3.48 -0.60
N ARG A 172 3.91 -3.55 0.10
CA ARG A 172 4.09 -4.53 1.17
C ARG A 172 3.20 -4.25 2.38
N ASP A 173 2.86 -3.00 2.71
CA ASP A 173 1.77 -2.74 3.66
C ASP A 173 0.45 -3.29 3.08
N GLY A 174 0.17 -3.08 1.79
CA GLY A 174 -0.95 -3.69 1.07
C GLY A 174 -1.05 -5.21 1.31
N LYS A 175 0.05 -5.95 1.11
CA LYS A 175 0.13 -7.39 1.47
C LYS A 175 -0.30 -7.66 2.91
N PHE A 176 0.17 -6.89 3.89
CA PHE A 176 -0.21 -7.07 5.29
C PHE A 176 -1.70 -6.79 5.51
N GLN A 177 -2.22 -5.69 4.97
CA GLN A 177 -3.63 -5.32 5.07
C GLN A 177 -4.53 -6.40 4.46
N LEU A 178 -4.23 -6.84 3.23
CA LEU A 178 -4.98 -7.86 2.51
C LEU A 178 -4.93 -9.22 3.21
N THR A 179 -3.78 -9.60 3.78
CA THR A 179 -3.67 -10.83 4.59
C THR A 179 -4.56 -10.74 5.83
N MET A 180 -4.53 -9.63 6.56
CA MET A 180 -5.41 -9.45 7.72
C MET A 180 -6.90 -9.45 7.35
N LEU A 181 -7.25 -8.91 6.17
CA LEU A 181 -8.62 -8.89 5.65
C LEU A 181 -9.06 -10.23 5.05
N SER A 182 -8.15 -11.13 4.65
CA SER A 182 -8.53 -12.44 4.10
C SER A 182 -9.21 -13.32 5.14
N HIS A 183 -8.99 -13.04 6.42
CA HIS A 183 -9.68 -13.70 7.53
C HIS A 183 -11.08 -13.13 7.82
N SER A 184 -11.53 -12.09 7.10
CA SER A 184 -12.77 -11.38 7.42
C SER A 184 -13.98 -12.32 7.58
N SER A 185 -14.85 -12.00 8.53
CA SER A 185 -16.13 -12.66 8.75
C SER A 185 -17.12 -12.39 7.63
N PHE A 186 -16.86 -11.39 6.77
CA PHE A 186 -17.64 -11.16 5.55
C PHE A 186 -16.98 -11.87 4.36
N ALA A 187 -17.59 -12.98 3.92
CA ALA A 187 -17.05 -13.87 2.90
C ALA A 187 -16.72 -13.13 1.58
N PRO A 188 -17.56 -12.25 1.01
CA PRO A 188 -17.22 -11.56 -0.24
C PRO A 188 -15.95 -10.71 -0.15
N LEU A 189 -15.68 -10.08 1.01
CA LEU A 189 -14.43 -9.35 1.22
C LEU A 189 -13.24 -10.30 1.32
N ALA A 190 -13.36 -11.36 2.12
CA ALA A 190 -12.30 -12.37 2.27
C ALA A 190 -11.90 -12.98 0.90
N GLN A 191 -12.87 -13.39 0.09
CA GLN A 191 -12.64 -13.94 -1.25
C GLN A 191 -12.02 -12.92 -2.21
N SER A 192 -12.46 -11.66 -2.12
CA SER A 192 -11.93 -10.55 -2.91
C SER A 192 -10.44 -10.35 -2.64
N VAL A 193 -10.06 -10.16 -1.38
CA VAL A 193 -8.65 -9.88 -1.04
C VAL A 193 -7.74 -11.09 -1.27
N THR A 194 -8.24 -12.32 -1.13
CA THR A 194 -7.48 -13.54 -1.48
C THR A 194 -7.10 -13.55 -2.96
N ALA A 195 -8.00 -13.13 -3.86
CA ALA A 195 -7.67 -13.01 -5.28
C ALA A 195 -6.62 -11.90 -5.54
N MET A 196 -6.70 -10.78 -4.81
CA MET A 196 -5.74 -9.66 -4.91
C MET A 196 -4.35 -10.04 -4.44
N LEU A 197 -4.21 -10.81 -3.35
CA LEU A 197 -2.92 -11.25 -2.81
C LEU A 197 -2.05 -12.00 -3.84
N LYS A 198 -2.67 -12.71 -4.79
CA LYS A 198 -1.94 -13.40 -5.89
C LYS A 198 -1.29 -12.42 -6.86
N GLU A 199 -1.90 -11.25 -7.07
CA GLU A 199 -1.38 -10.18 -7.92
C GLU A 199 -0.36 -9.33 -7.17
N GLU A 200 -0.59 -9.05 -5.88
CA GLU A 200 0.29 -8.25 -5.01
C GLU A 200 1.73 -8.75 -4.96
N PHE A 201 1.94 -10.06 -5.10
CA PHE A 201 3.27 -10.65 -5.19
C PHE A 201 4.10 -10.06 -6.35
N PHE A 202 3.47 -9.77 -7.49
CA PHE A 202 4.15 -9.18 -8.63
C PHE A 202 4.62 -7.74 -8.34
N HIS A 203 3.84 -6.97 -7.58
CA HIS A 203 4.16 -5.60 -7.22
C HIS A 203 5.42 -5.57 -6.33
N MET A 204 5.40 -6.36 -5.26
CA MET A 204 6.56 -6.52 -4.37
C MET A 204 7.79 -7.09 -5.08
N PHE A 205 7.59 -8.02 -6.02
CA PHE A 205 8.68 -8.54 -6.84
C PHE A 205 9.31 -7.45 -7.72
N THR A 206 8.50 -6.57 -8.31
CA THR A 206 8.94 -5.44 -9.12
C THR A 206 9.82 -4.50 -8.29
N GLY A 207 9.40 -4.14 -7.08
CA GLY A 207 10.20 -3.33 -6.16
C GLY A 207 11.53 -3.98 -5.78
N ASN A 208 11.48 -5.24 -5.32
CA ASN A 208 12.66 -5.95 -4.85
C ASN A 208 13.71 -6.15 -5.97
N THR A 209 13.27 -6.54 -7.16
CA THR A 209 14.16 -6.76 -8.30
C THR A 209 14.70 -5.44 -8.85
N GLY A 210 13.88 -4.39 -8.93
CA GLY A 210 14.31 -3.05 -9.32
C GLY A 210 15.42 -2.51 -8.40
N LEU A 211 15.22 -2.57 -7.08
CA LEU A 211 16.23 -2.17 -6.11
C LEU A 211 17.50 -3.02 -6.20
N THR A 212 17.37 -4.35 -6.37
CA THR A 212 18.51 -5.24 -6.57
C THR A 212 19.32 -4.85 -7.81
N ARG A 213 18.64 -4.53 -8.92
CA ARG A 213 19.27 -4.12 -10.18
C ARG A 213 19.98 -2.77 -10.05
N ILE A 214 19.40 -1.81 -9.35
CA ILE A 214 20.03 -0.50 -9.05
C ILE A 214 21.29 -0.68 -8.21
N ILE A 215 21.20 -1.46 -7.13
CA ILE A 215 22.31 -1.70 -6.21
C ILE A 215 23.47 -2.40 -6.94
N ARG A 216 23.18 -3.42 -7.76
CA ARG A 216 24.19 -4.17 -8.51
C ARG A 216 24.82 -3.34 -9.63
N ALA A 217 24.08 -2.43 -10.27
CA ALA A 217 24.64 -1.47 -11.21
C ALA A 217 25.61 -0.49 -10.50
N GLY A 218 25.29 -0.12 -9.27
CA GLY A 218 26.19 0.62 -8.39
C GLY A 218 26.43 2.07 -8.81
N LYS A 219 25.60 2.62 -9.71
CA LYS A 219 25.65 4.01 -10.21
C LYS A 219 24.96 4.99 -9.27
N VAL A 220 23.83 4.60 -8.67
CA VAL A 220 23.14 5.40 -7.64
C VAL A 220 23.90 5.25 -6.32
N PRO A 221 24.38 6.34 -5.70
CA PRO A 221 25.09 6.23 -4.42
C PRO A 221 24.19 5.67 -3.33
N THR A 222 24.70 4.74 -2.53
CA THR A 222 23.93 4.11 -1.43
C THR A 222 23.34 5.12 -0.44
N PRO A 223 24.01 6.23 -0.07
CA PRO A 223 23.40 7.26 0.77
C PRO A 223 22.14 7.88 0.15
N ILE A 224 22.04 7.98 -1.17
CA ILE A 224 20.83 8.47 -1.86
C ILE A 224 19.72 7.43 -1.72
N ILE A 225 20.01 6.14 -1.99
CA ILE A 225 19.03 5.05 -1.81
C ILE A 225 18.49 5.04 -0.37
N GLN A 226 19.35 5.21 0.63
CA GLN A 226 18.94 5.27 2.03
C GLN A 226 17.93 6.40 2.31
N LYS A 227 18.06 7.57 1.66
CA LYS A 227 17.10 8.67 1.81
C LYS A 227 15.70 8.28 1.35
N TYR A 228 15.59 7.54 0.25
CA TYR A 228 14.32 7.02 -0.26
C TYR A 228 13.73 5.94 0.65
N PHE A 229 14.58 5.08 1.24
CA PHE A 229 14.14 4.12 2.25
C PHE A 229 13.59 4.84 3.48
N ASN A 230 14.27 5.88 3.96
CA ASN A 230 13.81 6.70 5.08
C ASN A 230 12.45 7.35 4.81
N LYS A 231 12.27 7.93 3.61
CA LYS A 231 10.99 8.50 3.14
C LYS A 231 9.88 7.45 3.24
N TRP A 232 9.98 6.36 2.48
CA TRP A 232 8.86 5.43 2.32
C TRP A 232 8.60 4.54 3.53
N LEU A 233 9.62 4.08 4.24
CA LEU A 233 9.42 3.27 5.45
C LEU A 233 8.74 4.07 6.57
N SER A 234 9.15 5.33 6.77
CA SER A 234 8.51 6.20 7.79
C SER A 234 7.01 6.41 7.52
N THR A 235 6.63 6.60 6.25
CA THR A 235 5.23 6.74 5.84
C THR A 235 4.48 5.41 5.87
N ALA A 236 5.13 4.29 5.57
CA ALA A 236 4.53 2.96 5.67
C ALA A 236 4.14 2.62 7.12
N TYR A 237 4.96 3.01 8.09
CA TYR A 237 4.66 2.80 9.51
C TYR A 237 3.36 3.46 9.97
N ASP A 238 3.01 4.60 9.38
CA ASP A 238 1.76 5.31 9.65
C ASP A 238 0.52 4.60 9.08
N LEU A 239 0.66 3.78 8.02
CA LEU A 239 -0.47 3.05 7.40
C LEU A 239 -1.11 2.02 8.35
N PHE A 240 -0.35 1.52 9.33
CA PHE A 240 -0.87 0.65 10.37
C PHE A 240 -1.75 1.37 11.41
N GLY A 241 -1.83 2.71 11.39
CA GLY A 241 -2.66 3.49 12.30
C GLY A 241 -2.04 3.77 13.66
N THR A 242 -2.85 4.10 14.67
CA THR A 242 -2.40 4.42 16.04
C THR A 242 -2.04 3.17 16.83
N ASP A 243 -1.13 3.33 17.80
CA ASP A 243 -0.57 2.24 18.64
C ASP A 243 -1.66 1.54 19.47
N HIS A 244 -2.52 2.35 20.09
CA HIS A 244 -3.76 1.93 20.73
C HIS A 244 -4.96 2.39 19.90
N SER A 245 -5.73 1.45 19.35
CA SER A 245 -6.84 1.76 18.44
C SER A 245 -8.12 1.04 18.81
N SER A 246 -9.14 1.80 19.18
CA SER A 246 -10.51 1.29 19.38
C SER A 246 -11.07 0.71 18.08
N SER A 247 -10.75 1.29 16.92
CA SER A 247 -11.22 0.79 15.63
C SER A 247 -10.60 -0.57 15.30
N ALA A 248 -9.30 -0.75 15.54
CA ALA A 248 -8.64 -2.05 15.35
C ALA A 248 -9.18 -3.10 16.35
N HIS A 249 -9.37 -2.70 17.61
CA HIS A 249 -9.98 -3.55 18.64
C HIS A 249 -11.33 -4.09 18.18
N TRP A 250 -12.24 -3.21 17.76
CA TRP A 250 -13.59 -3.62 17.36
C TRP A 250 -13.61 -4.36 16.03
N ALA A 251 -12.77 -4.01 15.06
CA ALA A 251 -12.62 -4.78 13.83
C ALA A 251 -12.21 -6.23 14.13
N TYR A 252 -11.34 -6.45 15.11
CA TYR A 252 -10.97 -7.80 15.54
C TYR A 252 -12.11 -8.50 16.29
N VAL A 253 -12.74 -7.83 17.26
CA VAL A 253 -13.87 -8.38 18.04
C VAL A 253 -15.02 -8.81 17.13
N TRP A 254 -15.32 -8.03 16.10
CA TRP A 254 -16.40 -8.32 15.15
C TRP A 254 -16.02 -9.33 14.06
N GLY A 255 -14.79 -9.85 14.06
CA GLY A 255 -14.32 -10.80 13.07
C GLY A 255 -13.96 -10.17 11.71
N LEU A 256 -13.94 -8.84 11.58
CA LEU A 256 -13.80 -8.16 10.29
C LEU A 256 -12.35 -8.13 9.75
N LYS A 257 -11.37 -8.04 10.64
CA LYS A 257 -9.94 -7.97 10.30
C LYS A 257 -9.10 -8.70 11.35
N GLY A 258 -8.41 -9.76 10.93
CA GLY A 258 -7.61 -10.61 11.79
C GLY A 258 -6.22 -10.04 12.06
N ARG A 259 -5.38 -10.80 12.79
CA ARG A 259 -3.93 -10.53 12.81
C ARG A 259 -3.29 -10.96 11.49
N TYR A 260 -2.10 -10.46 11.23
CA TYR A 260 -1.31 -10.90 10.07
C TYR A 260 -0.89 -12.37 10.21
N ASP A 261 -0.63 -12.83 11.44
CA ASP A 261 -0.22 -14.18 11.81
C ASP A 261 -1.36 -15.01 12.41
N GLU A 262 -2.63 -14.71 12.06
CA GLU A 262 -3.80 -15.31 12.74
C GLU A 262 -3.81 -16.85 12.70
N HIS A 263 -3.27 -17.44 11.62
CA HIS A 263 -3.18 -18.90 11.46
C HIS A 263 -2.01 -19.53 12.22
N GLU A 264 -0.86 -18.86 12.32
CA GLU A 264 0.31 -19.42 13.02
C GLU A 264 0.32 -19.12 14.52
N ALA A 265 -0.42 -18.10 14.95
CA ALA A 265 -0.42 -17.64 16.32
C ALA A 265 -0.96 -18.71 17.30
N LYS A 266 -0.23 -18.90 18.40
CA LYS A 266 -0.57 -19.88 19.45
C LYS A 266 -1.12 -19.23 20.71
N ASP A 267 -0.92 -17.93 20.83
CA ASP A 267 -1.35 -17.07 21.92
C ASP A 267 -2.61 -16.27 21.52
N GLN A 268 -3.30 -15.78 22.56
CA GLN A 268 -4.47 -14.92 22.37
C GLN A 268 -4.03 -13.54 21.90
N ALA A 269 -4.77 -12.98 20.95
CA ALA A 269 -4.52 -11.62 20.46
C ALA A 269 -4.68 -10.58 21.59
N ASP A 270 -3.65 -9.78 21.82
CA ASP A 270 -3.77 -8.54 22.58
C ASP A 270 -4.50 -7.49 21.72
N LYS A 271 -5.82 -7.39 21.91
CA LYS A 271 -6.71 -6.50 21.15
C LYS A 271 -6.36 -5.02 21.32
N SER A 272 -5.52 -4.64 22.29
CA SER A 272 -5.08 -3.26 22.50
C SER A 272 -3.86 -2.87 21.66
N ARG A 273 -3.21 -3.85 21.01
CA ARG A 273 -1.93 -3.70 20.30
C ARG A 273 -1.90 -4.33 18.91
N LEU A 274 -3.05 -4.54 18.28
CA LEU A 274 -3.16 -5.20 16.97
C LEU A 274 -2.38 -4.46 15.87
N ASN A 275 -2.50 -3.12 15.83
CA ASN A 275 -1.77 -2.28 14.88
C ASN A 275 -0.26 -2.34 15.13
N ASP A 276 0.16 -2.30 16.40
CA ASP A 276 1.56 -2.46 16.80
C ASP A 276 2.12 -3.81 16.39
N LEU A 277 1.37 -4.89 16.62
CA LEU A 277 1.77 -6.24 16.23
C LEU A 277 2.04 -6.30 14.73
N ALA A 278 1.07 -5.85 13.91
CA ALA A 278 1.21 -5.83 12.46
C ALA A 278 2.40 -4.97 12.01
N ARG A 279 2.58 -3.78 12.60
CA ARG A 279 3.70 -2.87 12.28
C ARG A 279 5.06 -3.47 12.64
N ASN A 280 5.16 -4.19 13.76
CA ASN A 280 6.42 -4.86 14.16
C ASN A 280 6.74 -6.05 13.24
N LEU A 281 5.74 -6.86 12.87
CA LEU A 281 5.93 -7.95 11.89
C LEU A 281 6.36 -7.40 10.52
N TYR A 282 5.78 -6.27 10.11
CA TYR A 282 6.19 -5.55 8.90
C TYR A 282 7.64 -5.04 9.00
N LEU A 283 8.02 -4.46 10.13
CA LEU A 283 9.39 -4.00 10.38
C LEU A 283 10.39 -5.16 10.25
N ASP A 284 10.09 -6.30 10.87
CA ASP A 284 10.94 -7.50 10.82
C ASP A 284 11.10 -8.03 9.40
N GLU A 285 10.03 -8.01 8.59
CA GLU A 285 10.10 -8.37 7.17
C GLU A 285 10.96 -7.37 6.38
N CYS A 286 10.78 -6.07 6.61
CA CYS A 286 11.58 -5.03 5.97
C CYS A 286 13.08 -5.16 6.30
N GLN A 287 13.42 -5.48 7.56
CA GLN A 287 14.81 -5.68 7.97
C GLN A 287 15.48 -6.82 7.19
N LYS A 288 14.80 -7.96 7.04
CA LYS A 288 15.31 -9.11 6.28
C LYS A 288 15.52 -8.76 4.81
N LEU A 289 14.62 -7.98 4.21
CA LEU A 289 14.72 -7.54 2.82
C LEU A 289 15.90 -6.58 2.61
N VAL A 290 16.08 -5.62 3.51
CA VAL A 290 17.23 -4.70 3.46
C VAL A 290 18.54 -5.45 3.68
N GLU A 291 18.57 -6.46 4.56
CA GLU A 291 19.73 -7.33 4.75
C GLU A 291 20.05 -8.15 3.49
N ALA A 292 19.03 -8.68 2.79
CA ALA A 292 19.22 -9.35 1.51
C ALA A 292 19.78 -8.39 0.44
N LEU A 293 19.26 -7.17 0.34
CA LEU A 293 19.80 -6.15 -0.58
C LEU A 293 21.25 -5.79 -0.26
N ASN A 294 21.60 -5.74 1.04
CA ASN A 294 22.96 -5.48 1.48
C ASN A 294 23.97 -6.52 0.95
N GLN A 295 23.57 -7.76 0.66
CA GLN A 295 24.48 -8.77 0.09
C GLN A 295 25.09 -8.37 -1.25
N TYR A 296 24.43 -7.47 -1.99
CA TYR A 296 24.88 -6.96 -3.29
C TYR A 296 25.72 -5.67 -3.18
N ILE A 297 25.83 -5.09 -1.99
CA ILE A 297 26.61 -3.87 -1.76
C ILE A 297 28.08 -4.25 -1.49
N PRO A 298 29.05 -3.69 -2.23
CA PRO A 298 30.47 -3.83 -1.92
C PRO A 298 30.84 -3.45 -0.48
N ALA A 299 31.81 -4.14 0.12
CA ALA A 299 32.14 -3.98 1.54
C ALA A 299 32.72 -2.58 1.90
N ASP A 300 33.22 -1.84 0.92
CA ASP A 300 33.74 -0.47 1.05
C ASP A 300 32.65 0.61 1.00
N ARG A 301 31.39 0.23 0.73
CA ARG A 301 30.24 1.14 0.69
C ARG A 301 29.40 1.03 1.97
N PRO A 302 28.74 2.12 2.41
CA PRO A 302 27.86 2.07 3.55
C PRO A 302 26.70 1.09 3.28
N ARG A 303 26.27 0.37 4.33
CA ARG A 303 25.12 -0.54 4.27
C ARG A 303 23.81 0.24 4.38
N LEU A 304 22.77 -0.30 3.73
CA LEU A 304 21.40 0.16 3.90
C LEU A 304 20.84 -0.35 5.23
N PHE A 305 19.91 0.40 5.80
CA PHE A 305 19.21 0.03 7.03
C PHE A 305 17.75 0.48 7.00
N VAL A 306 16.94 -0.13 7.88
CA VAL A 306 15.56 0.28 8.13
C VAL A 306 15.56 1.34 9.22
N PRO A 307 14.95 2.53 9.02
CA PRO A 307 14.92 3.57 10.04
C PRO A 307 14.08 3.12 11.25
N ASP A 308 14.41 3.64 12.42
CA ASP A 308 13.67 3.38 13.66
C ASP A 308 12.18 3.74 13.52
N LEU A 309 11.29 2.95 14.14
CA LEU A 309 9.82 3.12 14.07
C LEU A 309 9.32 4.49 14.53
N LYS A 310 10.12 5.23 15.30
CA LYS A 310 9.80 6.58 15.79
C LYS A 310 10.18 7.68 14.80
N PHE A 311 11.00 7.38 13.80
CA PHE A 311 11.48 8.37 12.84
C PHE A 311 10.34 8.85 11.93
N ASN A 312 10.16 10.18 11.86
CA ASN A 312 9.32 10.86 10.88
C ASN A 312 7.87 10.35 10.81
N ARG A 313 7.25 10.15 11.98
CA ARG A 313 5.88 9.65 12.14
C ARG A 313 4.87 10.79 12.19
N SER A 314 3.73 10.59 11.54
CA SER A 314 2.57 11.49 11.55
C SER A 314 1.36 10.91 12.29
N ILE A 315 1.38 9.62 12.62
CA ILE A 315 0.30 8.91 13.31
C ILE A 315 0.84 8.20 14.57
N GLY A 316 0.03 8.17 15.63
CA GLY A 316 0.32 7.43 16.86
C GLY A 316 1.02 8.27 17.94
N GLU A 317 1.50 7.60 18.98
CA GLU A 317 2.06 8.24 20.19
C GLU A 317 3.31 9.09 19.92
N VAL A 318 3.98 8.83 18.80
CA VAL A 318 5.22 9.50 18.38
C VAL A 318 5.00 10.51 17.26
N ALA A 319 3.74 10.73 16.86
CA ALA A 319 3.38 11.74 15.88
C ALA A 319 3.89 13.14 16.32
N GLY A 320 4.57 13.83 15.42
CA GLY A 320 5.11 15.17 15.66
C GLY A 320 6.28 15.24 16.65
N LYS A 321 6.76 14.11 17.19
CA LYS A 321 7.98 14.06 18.00
C LYS A 321 9.22 14.03 17.10
N THR A 322 10.34 14.49 17.64
CA THR A 322 11.59 14.74 16.90
C THR A 322 12.60 13.65 17.18
N TYR A 323 12.57 12.56 16.40
CA TYR A 323 13.52 11.44 16.52
C TYR A 323 14.42 11.33 15.30
N SER A 324 15.69 10.96 15.51
CA SER A 324 16.64 10.65 14.43
C SER A 324 16.24 9.35 13.70
N VAL A 325 16.89 9.02 12.58
CA VAL A 325 16.69 7.74 11.87
C VAL A 325 17.10 6.52 12.71
N LYS A 326 17.83 6.75 13.81
CA LYS A 326 18.24 5.75 14.81
C LYS A 326 17.37 5.77 16.07
N GLY A 327 16.31 6.58 16.10
CA GLY A 327 15.39 6.67 17.23
C GLY A 327 15.87 7.52 18.40
N GLU A 328 16.93 8.32 18.21
CA GLU A 328 17.46 9.21 19.25
C GLU A 328 16.64 10.51 19.28
N PRO A 329 16.25 11.04 20.45
CA PRO A 329 15.55 12.31 20.53
C PRO A 329 16.47 13.45 20.07
N LEU A 330 15.93 14.36 19.26
CA LEU A 330 16.61 15.55 18.74
C LEU A 330 15.85 16.80 19.19
N SER A 331 16.55 17.93 19.36
CA SER A 331 15.87 19.22 19.46
C SER A 331 15.15 19.56 18.14
N ALA A 332 14.21 20.51 18.17
CA ALA A 332 13.50 20.93 16.96
C ALA A 332 14.45 21.43 15.86
N GLU A 333 15.50 22.18 16.22
CA GLU A 333 16.49 22.69 15.27
C GLU A 333 17.35 21.56 14.68
N GLU A 334 17.84 20.65 15.52
CA GLU A 334 18.60 19.48 15.08
C GLU A 334 17.75 18.58 14.18
N TYR A 335 16.46 18.41 14.50
CA TYR A 335 15.55 17.59 13.71
C TYR A 335 15.33 18.17 12.31
N GLN A 336 15.16 19.49 12.16
CA GLN A 336 15.04 20.09 10.83
C GLN A 336 16.31 19.91 9.99
N LYS A 337 17.49 20.07 10.62
CA LYS A 337 18.78 19.78 9.96
C LYS A 337 18.90 18.30 9.59
N HIS A 338 18.46 17.41 10.49
CA HIS A 338 18.46 15.97 10.28
C HIS A 338 17.57 15.56 9.12
N LEU A 339 16.32 16.05 9.06
CA LEU A 339 15.39 15.79 7.95
C LEU A 339 15.99 16.19 6.60
N ALA A 340 16.60 17.38 6.50
CA ALA A 340 17.26 17.84 5.28
C ALA A 340 18.46 16.97 4.85
N GLN A 341 19.09 16.25 5.80
CA GLN A 341 20.21 15.35 5.54
C GLN A 341 19.77 13.93 5.17
N VAL A 342 18.63 13.46 5.68
CA VAL A 342 18.24 12.04 5.60
C VAL A 342 17.00 11.76 4.75
N LEU A 343 16.30 12.78 4.26
CA LEU A 343 15.22 12.66 3.29
C LEU A 343 15.67 13.16 1.91
N PRO A 344 15.01 12.73 0.81
CA PRO A 344 15.32 13.23 -0.52
C PRO A 344 15.12 14.74 -0.63
N THR A 345 16.08 15.43 -1.24
CA THR A 345 16.08 16.87 -1.46
C THR A 345 16.05 17.20 -2.95
N PRO A 346 15.74 18.45 -3.35
CA PRO A 346 15.82 18.86 -4.75
C PRO A 346 17.21 18.69 -5.39
N GLU A 347 18.28 18.69 -4.59
CA GLU A 347 19.64 18.39 -5.10
C GLU A 347 19.83 16.90 -5.36
N ASP A 348 19.29 16.04 -4.49
CA ASP A 348 19.32 14.59 -4.72
C ASP A 348 18.51 14.22 -5.98
N GLU A 349 17.38 14.89 -6.22
CA GLU A 349 16.58 14.71 -7.45
C GLU A 349 17.35 15.13 -8.70
N ARG A 350 18.04 16.29 -8.68
CA ARG A 350 18.91 16.70 -9.80
C ARG A 350 20.05 15.73 -10.07
N LEU A 351 20.65 15.17 -9.02
CA LEU A 351 21.67 14.14 -9.14
C LEU A 351 21.11 12.87 -9.80
N LEU A 352 19.94 12.42 -9.37
CA LEU A 352 19.26 11.26 -9.97
C LEU A 352 18.88 11.52 -11.43
N ASP A 353 18.38 12.70 -11.78
CA ASP A 353 18.08 13.07 -13.16
C ASP A 353 19.31 13.01 -14.06
N ALA A 354 20.49 13.35 -13.54
CA ALA A 354 21.75 13.20 -14.27
C ALA A 354 22.13 11.72 -14.45
N ILE A 355 22.01 10.92 -13.37
CA ILE A 355 22.31 9.47 -13.41
C ILE A 355 21.34 8.74 -14.34
N PHE A 356 20.05 9.07 -14.33
CA PHE A 356 19.03 8.36 -15.11
C PHE A 356 19.15 8.56 -16.62
N LYS A 357 19.91 9.57 -17.06
CA LYS A 357 20.29 9.72 -18.47
C LYS A 357 21.28 8.64 -18.92
N GLU A 358 22.03 8.03 -18.01
CA GLU A 358 22.93 6.92 -18.30
C GLU A 358 22.15 5.60 -18.29
N LYS A 359 21.91 4.98 -19.45
CA LYS A 359 21.07 3.76 -19.56
C LYS A 359 21.55 2.54 -18.73
N ASP A 360 22.73 2.59 -18.12
CA ASP A 360 23.31 1.54 -17.28
C ASP A 360 23.14 1.78 -15.77
N TRP A 361 22.37 2.80 -15.35
CA TRP A 361 22.08 3.08 -13.95
C TRP A 361 21.28 1.98 -13.25
N VAL A 362 20.53 1.20 -14.02
CA VAL A 362 19.80 0.00 -13.60
C VAL A 362 20.14 -1.14 -14.55
N LEU A 363 20.49 -2.31 -14.02
CA LEU A 363 20.76 -3.49 -14.84
C LEU A 363 19.49 -3.89 -15.61
N GLN A 364 19.63 -4.47 -16.80
CA GLN A 364 18.49 -5.00 -17.55
C GLN A 364 18.00 -6.32 -16.93
N MET A 365 16.70 -6.62 -17.06
CA MET A 365 16.19 -7.96 -16.82
C MET A 365 16.44 -8.79 -18.08
N ASN A 366 17.13 -9.92 -17.93
CA ASN A 366 17.39 -10.87 -19.00
C ASN A 366 16.20 -11.81 -19.22
#